data_AF-A0A8C6CFQ5-F1
#
_entry.id   AF-A0A8C6CFQ5-F1
#
_cell.length_a   1.000
_cell.length_b   1.000
_cell.length_c   1.000
_cell.angle_alpha   90.00
_cell.angle_beta   90.00
_cell.angle_gamma   90.00
#
_symmetry.space_group_name_H-M   'P 1'
#
loop_
_entity.id
_entity.type
_entity.pdbx_description
1 polymer ?
#
loop_
_entity_poly.entity_id
_entity_poly.type
_entity_poly.pdbx_seq_one_letter_code
_entity_poly.pdbx_strand_id
1 'polypeptide(L)' 'MAGSQDMFDAIVMADDSRKMKVLESLLGMIQKFPYDDPTYDKLHEDLDRIRGKFKQLCSLLNVQPDFKISAEGSGLSF' A
#
# COMPACT_ATOMS: atom_id res chain seq x y z
N MET A 1 14.85 5.80 36.04
CA MET A 1 14.88 4.91 34.86
C MET A 1 13.51 4.73 34.18
N ALA A 2 12.37 5.15 34.76
CA ALA A 2 11.04 4.95 34.15
C ALA A 2 10.76 5.81 32.90
N GLY A 3 11.16 7.09 32.89
CA GLY A 3 10.77 8.03 31.82
C GLY A 3 11.34 7.79 30.41
N SER A 4 12.31 6.87 30.24
CA SER A 4 12.82 6.50 28.92
C SER A 4 12.01 5.36 28.29
N GLN A 5 11.55 4.38 29.08
CA GLN A 5 10.79 3.23 28.58
C GLN A 5 9.42 3.67 28.02
N ASP A 6 8.71 4.56 28.73
CA ASP A 6 7.41 5.10 28.30
C ASP A 6 7.50 5.86 26.96
N MET A 7 8.64 6.52 26.70
CA MET A 7 8.87 7.24 25.44
C MET A 7 9.08 6.26 24.27
N PHE A 8 9.83 5.17 24.48
CA PHE A 8 10.01 4.13 23.45
C PHE A 8 8.67 3.46 23.11
N ASP A 9 7.86 3.10 24.11
CA ASP A 9 6.57 2.44 23.88
C ASP A 9 5.57 3.36 23.15
N ALA A 10 5.56 4.66 23.47
CA ALA A 10 4.77 5.65 22.75
C ALA A 10 5.18 5.80 21.28
N ILE A 11 6.49 5.74 20.99
CA ILE A 11 7.04 5.77 19.63
C ILE A 11 6.64 4.50 18.85
N VAL A 12 6.77 3.32 19.46
CA VAL A 12 6.40 2.03 18.87
C VAL A 12 4.89 1.98 18.56
N MET A 13 4.05 2.37 19.52
CA MET A 13 2.60 2.46 19.30
C MET A 13 2.24 3.45 18.19
N ALA A 14 2.93 4.60 18.12
CA ALA A 14 2.72 5.57 17.05
C ALA A 14 3.10 4.98 15.67
N ASP A 15 4.18 4.20 15.58
CA ASP A 15 4.57 3.50 14.34
C ASP A 15 3.55 2.46 13.90
N ASP A 16 3.03 1.65 14.82
CA ASP A 16 2.01 0.66 14.50
C ASP A 16 0.68 1.32 14.11
N SER A 17 0.32 2.44 14.74
CA SER A 17 -0.85 3.24 14.34
C SER A 17 -0.70 3.81 12.91
N ARG A 18 0.53 4.19 12.51
CA ARG A 18 0.80 4.70 11.16
C ARG A 18 0.68 3.60 10.11
N LYS A 19 1.23 2.41 10.39
CA LYS A 19 1.11 1.23 9.52
C LYS A 19 -0.37 0.86 9.32
N MET A 20 -1.16 0.83 10.40
CA MET A 20 -2.57 0.49 10.34
C MET A 20 -3.37 1.50 9.49
N LYS A 21 -3.14 2.81 9.68
CA LYS A 21 -3.82 3.85 8.86
C LYS A 21 -3.52 3.73 7.37
N VAL A 22 -2.28 3.40 7.00
CA VAL A 22 -1.91 3.21 5.58
C VAL A 22 -2.57 1.96 5.02
N LEU A 23 -2.63 0.87 5.80
CA LEU A 23 -3.31 -0.36 5.42
C LEU A 23 -4.82 -0.14 5.22
N GLU A 24 -5.51 0.52 6.15
CA GLU A 24 -6.94 0.85 6.05
C GLU A 24 -7.21 1.74 4.84
N SER A 25 -6.35 2.73 4.57
CA SER A 25 -6.46 3.58 3.39
C SER A 25 -6.30 2.77 2.09
N LEU A 26 -5.35 1.84 2.03
CA LEU A 26 -5.14 0.98 0.87
C LEU A 26 -6.35 0.06 0.65
N LEU A 27 -6.83 -0.59 1.71
CA LEU A 27 -8.00 -1.46 1.67
C LEU A 27 -9.24 -0.69 1.18
N GLY A 28 -9.48 0.50 1.71
CA GLY A 28 -10.61 1.33 1.32
C GLY A 28 -10.56 1.78 -0.14
N MET A 29 -9.37 1.94 -0.73
CA MET A 29 -9.23 2.24 -2.15
C MET A 29 -9.52 1.02 -3.02
N ILE A 30 -8.99 -0.14 -2.64
CA ILE A 30 -9.23 -1.41 -3.35
C ILE A 30 -10.73 -1.76 -3.32
N GLN A 31 -11.39 -1.65 -2.17
CA GLN A 31 -12.82 -1.97 -2.04
C GLN A 31 -13.74 -1.05 -2.85
N LYS A 32 -13.33 0.21 -3.08
CA LYS A 32 -14.11 1.19 -3.85
C LYS A 32 -13.80 1.13 -5.34
N PHE A 33 -12.77 0.39 -5.74
CA PHE A 33 -12.36 0.31 -7.12
C PHE A 33 -13.45 -0.37 -7.96
N PRO A 34 -13.94 0.25 -9.04
CA PRO A 34 -15.07 -0.27 -9.81
C PRO A 34 -14.61 -1.36 -10.79
N TYR A 35 -14.39 -2.57 -10.27
CA TYR A 35 -13.94 -3.73 -11.07
C TYR A 35 -14.89 -4.11 -12.21
N ASP A 36 -16.18 -3.80 -12.06
CA ASP A 36 -17.25 -4.19 -12.98
C ASP A 36 -17.50 -3.15 -14.08
N ASP A 37 -16.84 -1.99 -14.03
CA ASP A 37 -17.01 -0.91 -15.02
C ASP A 37 -15.81 -0.87 -15.99
N PRO A 38 -15.95 -1.42 -17.21
CA PRO A 38 -14.89 -1.38 -18.21
C PRO A 38 -14.69 0.02 -18.82
N THR A 39 -15.58 0.98 -18.53
CA THR A 39 -15.51 2.36 -19.04
C THR A 39 -14.98 3.35 -18.01
N TYR A 40 -14.48 2.87 -16.87
CA TYR A 40 -14.01 3.72 -15.77
C TYR A 40 -12.90 4.67 -16.24
N ASP A 41 -13.24 5.96 -16.30
CA ASP A 41 -12.41 7.03 -16.87
C ASP A 41 -11.16 7.34 -16.04
N LYS A 42 -11.18 7.01 -14.74
CA LYS A 42 -10.09 7.24 -13.78
C LYS A 42 -9.29 5.98 -13.44
N LEU A 43 -9.44 4.91 -14.22
CA LEU A 43 -8.78 3.63 -13.99
C LEU A 43 -7.27 3.79 -13.74
N HIS A 44 -6.58 4.49 -14.64
CA HIS A 44 -5.14 4.68 -14.54
C HIS A 44 -4.74 5.50 -13.30
N GLU A 45 -5.48 6.57 -12.98
CA GLU A 45 -5.19 7.43 -11.82
C GLU A 45 -5.35 6.64 -10.51
N ASP A 46 -6.44 5.89 -10.35
CA ASP A 46 -6.68 5.12 -9.15
C ASP A 46 -5.72 3.95 -9.00
N LEU A 47 -5.37 3.26 -10.09
CA LEU A 47 -4.34 2.23 -10.08
C LEU A 47 -2.97 2.79 -9.64
N ASP A 48 -2.59 3.96 -10.14
CA ASP A 48 -1.37 4.64 -9.72
C ASP A 48 -1.40 5.01 -8.23
N ARG A 49 -2.55 5.45 -7.74
CA ARG A 49 -2.75 5.79 -6.34
C ARG A 49 -2.69 4.55 -5.44
N ILE A 50 -3.33 3.44 -5.83
CA ILE A 50 -3.27 2.14 -5.15
C ILE A 50 -1.82 1.65 -5.10
N ARG A 51 -1.10 1.69 -6.23
CA ARG A 51 0.31 1.32 -6.32
C ARG A 51 1.19 2.17 -5.41
N GLY A 52 0.95 3.48 -5.36
CA GLY A 52 1.65 4.40 -4.47
C GLY A 52 1.45 4.06 -3.00
N LYS A 53 0.20 3.77 -2.59
CA LYS A 53 -0.12 3.35 -1.21
C LYS A 53 0.47 2.01 -0.84
N PHE A 54 0.48 1.05 -1.75
CA PHE A 54 1.13 -0.24 -1.54
C PHE A 54 2.65 -0.09 -1.33
N LYS A 55 3.33 0.70 -2.17
CA LYS A 55 4.76 1.02 -1.98
C LYS A 55 5.04 1.67 -0.63
N GLN A 56 4.17 2.61 -0.22
CA GLN A 56 4.26 3.25 1.08
C GLN A 56 4.15 2.24 2.23
N LEU A 57 3.19 1.29 2.15
CA LEU A 57 3.05 0.23 3.13
C LEU A 57 4.28 -0.68 3.19
N CYS A 58 4.80 -1.12 2.04
CA CYS A 58 6.01 -1.94 1.96
C CYS A 58 7.22 -1.24 2.60
N SER A 59 7.39 0.07 2.35
CA SER A 59 8.43 0.88 3.01
C SER A 59 8.24 0.94 4.54
N LEU A 60 7.00 1.05 5.02
CA LEU A 60 6.71 1.07 6.46
C LEU A 60 6.92 -0.29 7.14
N LEU A 61 6.77 -1.38 6.39
CA LEU A 61 7.01 -2.75 6.85
C LEU A 61 8.46 -3.21 6.64
N ASN A 62 9.29 -2.37 6.01
CA ASN A 62 10.67 -2.70 5.61
C ASN A 62 10.75 -3.96 4.72
N VAL A 63 9.78 -4.13 3.83
CA VAL A 63 9.69 -5.22 2.86
C VAL A 63 9.85 -4.63 1.46
N GLN A 64 10.64 -5.28 0.59
CA GLN A 64 10.69 -4.85 -0.81
C GLN A 64 9.41 -5.30 -1.54
N PRO A 65 8.71 -4.37 -2.21
CA PRO A 65 7.57 -4.76 -3.02
C PRO A 65 8.06 -5.54 -4.24
N ASP A 66 7.72 -6.83 -4.31
CA ASP A 66 8.00 -7.64 -5.50
C ASP A 66 6.89 -7.41 -6.52
N PHE A 67 7.11 -6.45 -7.43
CA PHE A 67 6.24 -6.20 -8.58
C PHE A 67 6.67 -7.03 -9.80
N LYS A 68 7.31 -8.20 -9.63
CA LYS A 68 7.58 -9.10 -10.75
C LYS A 68 6.28 -9.40 -11.50
N ILE A 69 6.07 -8.64 -12.56
CA ILE A 69 5.27 -9.05 -13.69
C ILE A 69 6.09 -10.20 -14.25
N SER A 70 5.65 -11.44 -14.01
CA SER A 70 6.25 -12.61 -14.67
C SER A 70 6.20 -12.35 -16.19
N ALA A 71 7.31 -11.89 -16.74
CA ALA A 71 7.57 -11.81 -18.18
C ALA A 71 7.78 -13.22 -18.78
N GLU A 72 7.40 -14.26 -18.05
CA GLU A 72 7.33 -15.65 -18.51
C GLU A 72 6.20 -15.87 -19.54
N GLY A 73 5.38 -14.83 -19.82
CA GLY A 73 4.27 -14.91 -20.78
C GLY A 73 4.05 -13.66 -21.63
N SER A 74 4.92 -12.64 -21.59
CA SER A 74 4.76 -11.43 -22.41
C SER A 74 5.31 -11.63 -23.82
N GLY A 75 4.68 -12.56 -24.55
CA GLY A 75 4.79 -12.75 -25.99
C GLY A 75 3.68 -12.03 -26.76
N LEU A 76 3.19 -10.89 -26.27
CA LEU A 76 2.20 -10.07 -26.99
C LEU A 76 2.65 -8.60 -26.95
N SER A 77 3.37 -8.22 -27.99
CA SER A 77 3.38 -6.83 -28.46
C SER A 77 2.03 -6.53 -29.10
N PHE A 78 1.44 -5.38 -28.78
CA PHE A 78 0.46 -4.70 -29.62
C PHE A 78 1.06 -3.38 -30.06
#